data_AF-A0A1B1BKF4-F1
#
_entry.id   AF-A0A1B1BKF4-F1
#
_cell.length_a   1.000
_cell.length_b   1.000
_cell.length_c   1.000
_cell.angle_alpha   90.00
_cell.angle_beta   90.00
_cell.angle_gamma   90.00
#
_symmetry.space_group_name_H-M   'P 1'
#
loop_
_entity.id
_entity.type
_entity.pdbx_description
1 polymer ?
#
loop_
_entity_poly.entity_id
_entity_poly.type
_entity_poly.pdbx_seq_one_letter_code
_entity_poly.pdbx_strand_id
1 'polypeptide(L)'
;MRSMAFASGLLAVGLVLTGCTSGTANTADESESVDNSEVSSSAEADETEGAIHQAWVILGGDYTYDDLKDATDIALMAGGESLTESARRSVWDSILNVKEGLTEKGYPEPDSMVVMRCIPDSISSRGVAITEAVSYCSLETAGIPESLW
;
A
#
# COMPACT_ATOMS: atom_id res chain seq x y z
N MET A 1 -21.49 -48.66 4.56
CA MET A 1 -21.00 -48.40 3.18
C MET A 1 -20.44 -46.98 3.21
N ARG A 2 -19.12 -46.77 3.40
CA ARG A 2 -18.04 -46.70 2.38
C ARG A 2 -18.40 -45.71 1.25
N SER A 3 -17.66 -44.63 0.97
CA SER A 3 -16.19 -44.48 0.98
C SER A 3 -15.72 -43.02 1.13
N MET A 4 -14.56 -42.85 1.76
CA MET A 4 -13.59 -41.76 1.59
C MET A 4 -12.86 -41.88 0.24
N ALA A 5 -12.36 -40.77 -0.28
CA ALA A 5 -11.18 -40.76 -1.16
C ALA A 5 -10.31 -39.52 -0.86
N PHE A 6 -9.17 -39.77 -0.20
CA PHE A 6 -7.99 -38.92 -0.28
C PHE A 6 -7.16 -39.40 -1.49
N ALA A 7 -6.68 -38.48 -2.32
CA ALA A 7 -5.73 -38.79 -3.38
C ALA A 7 -4.47 -37.94 -3.19
N SER A 8 -3.43 -38.60 -2.69
CA SER A 8 -2.03 -38.16 -2.78
C SER A 8 -1.53 -38.40 -4.20
N GLY A 9 -0.83 -37.43 -4.78
CA GLY A 9 -0.06 -37.59 -6.01
C GLY A 9 1.35 -37.04 -5.80
N LEU A 10 2.35 -37.92 -5.90
CA LEU A 10 3.73 -37.73 -5.47
C LEU A 10 4.65 -38.00 -6.68
N LEU A 11 5.64 -37.12 -6.88
CA LEU A 11 6.89 -37.23 -7.66
C LEU A 11 6.87 -37.37 -9.20
N ALA A 12 7.57 -36.45 -9.87
CA ALA A 12 8.60 -36.81 -10.84
C ALA A 12 9.69 -35.71 -10.94
N VAL A 13 10.90 -36.09 -10.54
CA VAL A 13 12.17 -35.38 -10.74
C VAL A 13 12.53 -35.43 -12.22
N GLY A 14 12.89 -34.28 -12.81
CA GLY A 14 13.39 -34.18 -14.18
C GLY A 14 14.64 -33.31 -14.24
N LEU A 15 15.76 -33.85 -13.77
CA LEU A 15 17.11 -33.32 -13.97
C LEU A 15 17.54 -33.71 -15.40
N VAL A 16 17.62 -32.75 -16.34
CA VAL A 16 18.27 -32.98 -17.64
C VAL A 16 19.57 -32.18 -17.67
N LEU A 17 20.65 -32.85 -17.26
CA LEU A 17 22.01 -32.53 -17.66
C LEU A 17 22.28 -33.28 -18.97
N THR A 18 22.37 -32.55 -20.08
CA THR A 18 23.02 -33.06 -21.29
C THR A 18 24.15 -32.13 -21.68
N GLY A 19 25.36 -32.69 -21.69
CA GLY A 19 26.62 -32.01 -21.88
C GLY A 19 26.97 -31.70 -23.33
N CYS A 20 28.12 -31.02 -23.43
CA CYS A 20 28.86 -30.59 -24.61
C CYS A 20 28.96 -31.61 -25.77
N THR A 21 28.92 -31.14 -27.02
CA THR A 21 30.14 -30.91 -27.85
C THR A 21 29.84 -30.54 -29.32
N SER A 22 30.57 -29.53 -29.83
CA SER A 22 31.06 -29.26 -31.20
C SER A 22 30.12 -28.98 -32.39
N GLY A 23 30.04 -27.69 -32.77
CA GLY A 23 30.60 -27.19 -34.04
C GLY A 23 29.74 -27.20 -35.32
N THR A 24 29.18 -26.04 -35.68
CA THR A 24 29.23 -25.46 -37.04
C THR A 24 28.95 -23.96 -36.94
N ALA A 25 29.86 -23.17 -37.49
CA ALA A 25 29.79 -21.71 -37.55
C ALA A 25 28.88 -21.28 -38.70
N ASN A 26 27.89 -20.43 -38.42
CA ASN A 26 27.33 -19.50 -39.39
C ASN A 26 27.22 -18.12 -38.73
N THR A 27 27.84 -17.17 -39.43
CA THR A 27 28.10 -15.77 -39.08
C THR A 27 26.85 -14.90 -39.01
N ALA A 28 26.88 -13.95 -38.07
CA ALA A 28 26.18 -12.66 -37.97
C ALA A 28 24.65 -12.64 -37.79
N ASP A 29 24.20 -12.20 -36.61
CA ASP A 29 23.74 -10.82 -36.47
C ASP A 29 23.94 -10.36 -35.00
N GLU A 30 24.38 -9.13 -34.87
CA GLU A 30 24.68 -8.42 -33.63
C GLU A 30 23.35 -7.96 -33.02
N SER A 31 23.05 -8.36 -31.79
CA SER A 31 22.03 -7.68 -30.97
C SER A 31 22.39 -7.87 -29.51
N GLU A 32 23.25 -6.96 -29.08
CA GLU A 32 23.37 -6.55 -27.70
C GLU A 32 21.99 -6.09 -27.20
N SER A 33 21.56 -6.59 -26.05
CA SER A 33 21.08 -5.75 -24.94
C SER A 33 20.44 -6.63 -23.87
N VAL A 34 21.21 -6.82 -22.81
CA VAL A 34 20.66 -7.04 -21.48
C VAL A 34 20.14 -5.66 -21.06
N ASP A 35 18.88 -5.37 -21.33
CA ASP A 35 18.22 -4.20 -20.75
C ASP A 35 17.23 -4.69 -19.69
N ASN A 36 17.76 -4.81 -18.47
CA ASN A 36 16.96 -4.70 -17.25
C ASN A 36 16.37 -3.28 -17.22
N SER A 37 15.32 -3.04 -17.99
CA SER A 37 14.46 -1.89 -17.77
C SER A 37 13.31 -2.33 -16.87
N GLU A 38 13.57 -2.24 -15.56
CA GLU A 38 12.53 -1.94 -14.56
C GLU A 38 11.90 -0.60 -14.95
N VAL A 39 10.95 -0.63 -15.88
CA VAL A 39 9.93 0.42 -15.97
C VAL A 39 8.83 0.02 -15.00
N SER A 40 9.06 0.29 -13.72
CA SER A 40 7.97 0.73 -12.87
C SER A 40 7.53 2.07 -13.43
N SER A 41 6.60 2.03 -14.39
CA SER A 41 5.77 3.18 -14.70
C SER A 41 4.92 3.46 -13.46
N SER A 42 5.52 4.11 -12.46
CA SER A 42 4.80 5.06 -11.63
C SER A 42 4.32 6.11 -12.60
N ALA A 43 3.12 5.90 -13.13
CA ALA A 43 2.36 6.97 -13.72
C ALA A 43 2.27 8.02 -12.61
N GLU A 44 3.05 9.09 -12.75
CA GLU A 44 2.78 10.36 -12.09
C GLU A 44 1.33 10.66 -12.45
N ALA A 45 0.41 10.32 -11.54
CA ALA A 45 -0.97 10.72 -11.67
C ALA A 45 -0.93 12.22 -11.88
N ASP A 46 -1.67 12.72 -12.88
CA ASP A 46 -1.92 14.14 -13.03
C ASP A 46 -2.18 14.69 -11.63
N GLU A 47 -1.34 15.63 -11.17
CA GLU A 47 -1.36 16.13 -9.80
C GLU A 47 -2.71 16.75 -9.43
N THR A 48 -3.61 16.91 -10.41
CA THR A 48 -4.99 17.38 -10.27
C THR A 48 -6.04 16.27 -10.12
N GLU A 49 -5.72 15.01 -10.42
CA GLU A 49 -6.64 13.87 -10.31
C GLU A 49 -6.21 12.82 -9.26
N GLY A 50 -4.99 12.91 -8.75
CA GLY A 50 -4.43 11.98 -7.76
C GLY A 50 -5.08 12.04 -6.37
N ALA A 51 -4.92 10.97 -5.58
CA ALA A 51 -5.50 10.79 -4.26
C ALA A 51 -5.10 11.91 -3.29
N ILE A 52 -3.86 12.38 -3.39
CA ILE A 52 -3.37 13.52 -2.61
C ILE A 52 -4.13 14.80 -2.97
N HIS A 53 -4.38 15.04 -4.26
CA HIS A 53 -5.14 16.21 -4.70
C HIS A 53 -6.58 16.15 -4.21
N GLN A 54 -7.22 14.99 -4.32
CA GLN A 54 -8.58 14.78 -3.85
C GLN A 54 -8.66 15.03 -2.33
N ALA A 55 -7.72 14.50 -1.56
CA ALA A 55 -7.62 14.78 -0.13
C ALA A 55 -7.42 16.28 0.15
N TRP A 56 -6.52 16.94 -0.59
CA TRP A 56 -6.26 18.38 -0.47
C TRP A 56 -7.51 19.24 -0.70
N VAL A 57 -8.30 18.91 -1.74
CA VAL A 57 -9.58 19.58 -2.04
C VAL A 57 -10.59 19.36 -0.91
N ILE A 58 -10.72 18.13 -0.40
CA ILE A 58 -11.65 17.80 0.69
C ILE A 58 -11.28 18.53 1.98
N LEU A 59 -9.98 18.67 2.26
CA LEU A 59 -9.47 19.39 3.42
C LEU A 59 -9.45 20.92 3.24
N GLY A 60 -10.05 21.45 2.17
CA GLY A 60 -10.24 22.88 1.98
C GLY A 60 -8.95 23.70 1.81
N GLY A 61 -7.82 23.05 1.54
CA GLY A 61 -6.53 23.71 1.41
C GLY A 61 -5.87 24.15 2.73
N ASP A 62 -6.31 23.60 3.88
CA ASP A 62 -5.68 23.85 5.18
C ASP A 62 -4.21 23.38 5.25
N TYR A 63 -3.83 22.49 4.34
CA TYR A 63 -2.49 21.91 4.21
C TYR A 63 -1.97 22.11 2.78
N THR A 64 -0.64 22.15 2.61
CA THR A 64 -0.06 22.14 1.25
C THR A 64 -0.15 20.74 0.64
N TYR A 65 -0.09 20.67 -0.69
CA TYR A 65 -0.03 19.38 -1.39
C TYR A 65 1.18 18.55 -0.93
N ASP A 66 2.35 19.19 -0.82
CA ASP A 66 3.59 18.53 -0.39
C ASP A 66 3.50 17.99 1.03
N ASP A 67 2.91 18.75 1.97
CA ASP A 67 2.69 18.27 3.34
C ASP A 67 1.83 17.00 3.36
N LEU A 68 0.74 17.00 2.60
CA LEU A 68 -0.17 15.85 2.51
C LEU A 68 0.53 14.66 1.88
N LYS A 69 1.25 14.89 0.78
CA LYS A 69 2.00 13.85 0.08
C LYS A 69 3.05 13.22 0.99
N ASP A 70 3.87 14.02 1.65
CA ASP A 70 4.95 13.56 2.51
C ASP A 70 4.41 12.75 3.69
N ALA A 71 3.37 13.24 4.38
CA ALA A 71 2.78 12.50 5.49
C ALA A 71 2.13 11.18 5.03
N THR A 72 1.48 11.18 3.87
CA THR A 72 0.90 9.96 3.29
C THR A 72 1.99 8.95 2.94
N ASP A 73 3.06 9.39 2.27
CA ASP A 73 4.15 8.50 1.87
C ASP A 73 4.88 7.95 3.11
N ILE A 74 5.06 8.74 4.18
CA ILE A 74 5.61 8.27 5.45
C ILE A 74 4.70 7.22 6.11
N ALA A 75 3.38 7.44 6.13
CA ALA A 75 2.43 6.46 6.68
C ALA A 75 2.45 5.14 5.90
N LEU A 76 2.51 5.20 4.57
CA LEU A 76 2.61 4.01 3.72
C LEU A 76 3.94 3.26 3.94
N MET A 77 5.07 3.97 3.98
CA MET A 77 6.38 3.37 4.26
C MET A 77 6.42 2.70 5.64
N ALA A 78 5.81 3.32 6.66
CA ALA A 78 5.74 2.76 8.01
C ALA A 78 4.93 1.45 8.04
N GLY A 79 3.86 1.36 7.23
CA GLY A 79 3.06 0.14 7.08
C GLY A 79 3.66 -0.91 6.13
N GLY A 80 4.79 -0.63 5.49
CA GLY A 80 5.38 -1.51 4.48
C GLY A 80 4.61 -1.56 3.16
N GLU A 81 3.75 -0.57 2.91
CA GLU A 81 2.98 -0.44 1.68
C GLU A 81 3.79 0.22 0.57
N SER A 82 3.43 -0.09 -0.68
CA SER A 82 4.01 0.57 -1.85
C SER A 82 3.56 2.03 -1.98
N LEU A 83 4.43 2.92 -2.49
CA LEU A 83 4.11 4.32 -2.75
C LEU A 83 3.34 4.52 -4.07
N THR A 84 2.26 3.75 -4.24
CA THR A 84 1.40 3.78 -5.42
C THR A 84 0.17 4.66 -5.18
N GLU A 85 -0.38 5.17 -6.27
CA GLU A 85 -1.62 5.96 -6.26
C GLU A 85 -2.81 5.20 -5.65
N SER A 86 -2.90 3.88 -5.89
CA SER A 86 -3.90 3.02 -5.25
C SER A 86 -3.73 2.93 -3.74
N ALA A 87 -2.50 2.84 -3.24
CA ALA A 87 -2.23 2.77 -1.80
C ALA A 87 -2.56 4.10 -1.11
N ARG A 88 -2.17 5.22 -1.74
CA ARG A 88 -2.54 6.57 -1.28
C ARG A 88 -4.06 6.76 -1.23
N ARG A 89 -4.77 6.35 -2.27
CA ARG A 89 -6.24 6.41 -2.29
C ARG A 89 -6.84 5.57 -1.16
N SER A 90 -6.36 4.34 -0.98
CA SER A 90 -6.85 3.45 0.06
C SER A 90 -6.69 4.02 1.47
N VAL A 91 -5.56 4.66 1.78
CA VAL A 91 -5.36 5.24 3.12
C VAL A 91 -6.25 6.48 3.33
N TRP A 92 -6.38 7.35 2.34
CA TRP A 92 -7.26 8.51 2.43
C TRP A 92 -8.74 8.13 2.51
N ASP A 93 -9.20 7.18 1.70
CA ASP A 93 -10.56 6.64 1.79
C ASP A 93 -10.82 6.07 3.20
N SER A 94 -9.86 5.34 3.78
CA SER A 94 -9.98 4.82 5.14
C SER A 94 -10.12 5.94 6.17
N ILE A 95 -9.29 6.98 6.11
CA ILE A 95 -9.34 8.11 7.04
C ILE A 95 -10.68 8.84 6.93
N LEU A 96 -11.13 9.14 5.71
CA LEU A 96 -12.37 9.86 5.47
C LEU A 96 -13.60 9.06 5.90
N ASN A 97 -13.63 7.75 5.64
CA ASN A 97 -14.71 6.87 6.09
C ASN A 97 -14.78 6.76 7.61
N VAL A 98 -13.64 6.61 8.30
CA VAL A 98 -13.62 6.56 9.77
C VAL A 98 -14.08 7.89 10.36
N LYS A 99 -13.61 9.00 9.81
CA LYS A 99 -14.02 10.35 10.18
C LYS A 99 -15.53 10.55 10.02
N GLU A 100 -16.10 10.18 8.87
CA GLU A 100 -17.56 10.23 8.65
C GLU A 100 -18.31 9.40 9.70
N GLY A 101 -17.89 8.14 9.91
CA GLY A 101 -18.52 7.26 10.89
C GLY A 101 -18.41 7.74 12.35
N LEU A 102 -17.38 8.53 12.70
CA LEU A 102 -17.27 9.16 14.01
C LEU A 102 -18.23 10.34 14.15
N THR A 103 -18.31 11.20 13.14
CA THR A 103 -19.23 12.34 13.10
C THR A 103 -20.68 11.87 13.14
N GLU A 104 -21.05 10.80 12.43
CA GLU A 104 -22.39 10.21 12.47
C GLU A 104 -22.80 9.72 13.87
N LYS A 105 -21.83 9.25 14.66
CA LYS A 105 -22.04 8.83 16.05
C LYS A 105 -22.10 10.01 17.03
N GLY A 106 -21.92 11.24 16.56
CA GLY A 106 -21.92 12.46 17.37
C GLY A 106 -20.60 12.75 18.07
N TYR A 107 -19.51 12.12 17.65
CA TYR A 107 -18.17 12.45 18.14
C TYR A 107 -17.60 13.69 17.43
N PRO A 108 -16.62 14.38 18.04
CA PRO A 108 -15.87 15.42 17.37
C PRO A 108 -15.21 14.90 16.09
N GLU A 109 -15.24 15.72 15.03
CA GLU A 109 -14.60 15.42 13.77
C GLU A 109 -13.07 15.46 13.94
N PRO A 110 -12.34 14.35 13.75
CA PRO A 110 -10.89 14.35 13.86
C PRO A 110 -10.25 15.12 12.71
N ASP A 111 -9.16 15.84 13.01
CA ASP A 111 -8.31 16.46 11.97
C ASP A 111 -7.59 15.36 11.18
N SER A 112 -7.90 15.23 9.89
CA SER A 112 -7.38 14.15 9.05
C SER A 112 -5.85 14.17 8.91
N MET A 113 -5.22 15.33 9.00
CA MET A 113 -3.76 15.43 8.91
C MET A 113 -3.10 15.00 10.22
N VAL A 114 -3.70 15.32 11.36
CA VAL A 114 -3.27 14.80 12.67
C VAL A 114 -3.40 13.28 12.70
N VAL A 115 -4.50 12.73 12.17
CA VAL A 115 -4.67 11.29 12.00
C VAL A 115 -3.56 10.70 11.13
N MET A 116 -3.33 11.26 9.94
CA MET A 116 -2.28 10.78 9.02
C MET A 116 -0.90 10.75 9.68
N ARG A 117 -0.54 11.81 10.42
CA ARG A 117 0.75 11.92 11.12
C ARG A 117 0.88 10.98 12.31
N CYS A 118 -0.22 10.54 12.91
CA CYS A 118 -0.21 9.56 14.01
C CYS A 118 0.04 8.12 13.54
N ILE A 119 -0.33 7.79 12.28
CA ILE A 119 -0.28 6.41 11.76
C ILE A 119 1.11 5.74 11.92
N PRO A 120 2.24 6.37 11.55
CA PRO A 120 3.56 5.74 11.69
C PRO A 120 3.88 5.31 13.12
N ASP A 121 3.57 6.17 14.09
CA ASP A 121 3.80 5.90 15.51
C ASP A 121 2.87 4.80 16.02
N SER A 122 1.61 4.79 15.59
CA SER A 122 0.64 3.75 15.93
C SER A 122 1.08 2.38 15.39
N ILE A 123 1.55 2.31 14.14
CA ILE A 123 2.07 1.07 13.54
C ILE A 123 3.30 0.57 14.31
N SER A 124 4.27 1.45 14.58
CA SER A 124 5.52 1.04 15.22
C SER A 124 5.33 0.65 16.70
N SER A 125 4.47 1.34 17.43
CA SER A 125 4.25 1.12 18.86
C SER A 125 3.25 0.00 19.15
N ARG A 126 2.20 -0.14 18.33
CA ARG A 126 1.13 -1.14 18.53
C ARG A 126 1.32 -2.39 17.68
N GLY A 127 2.16 -2.35 16.64
CA GLY A 127 2.40 -3.49 15.74
C GLY A 127 1.21 -3.85 14.87
N VAL A 128 0.44 -2.84 14.45
CA VAL A 128 -0.83 -2.99 13.74
C VAL A 128 -0.74 -2.56 12.27
N ALA A 129 -1.68 -3.03 11.44
CA ALA A 129 -1.77 -2.63 10.04
C ALA A 129 -2.26 -1.17 9.88
N ILE A 130 -2.01 -0.55 8.73
CA ILE A 130 -2.40 0.85 8.44
C ILE A 130 -3.88 1.12 8.76
N THR A 131 -4.80 0.27 8.31
CA THR A 131 -6.25 0.48 8.52
C THR A 131 -6.65 0.47 10.00
N GLU A 132 -5.95 -0.34 10.80
CA GLU A 132 -6.18 -0.41 12.25
C GLU A 132 -5.53 0.81 12.94
N ALA A 133 -4.32 1.20 12.51
CA ALA A 133 -3.66 2.42 12.94
C ALA A 133 -4.51 3.67 12.67
N VAL A 134 -5.15 3.77 11.49
CA VAL A 134 -6.11 4.83 11.15
C VAL A 134 -7.23 4.90 12.18
N SER A 135 -7.82 3.76 12.54
CA SER A 135 -8.91 3.71 13.52
C SER A 135 -8.46 4.21 14.89
N TYR A 136 -7.33 3.73 15.42
CA TYR A 136 -6.78 4.21 16.70
C TYR A 136 -6.46 5.72 16.65
N CYS A 137 -5.78 6.17 15.60
CA CYS A 137 -5.39 7.57 15.46
C CYS A 137 -6.59 8.51 15.30
N SER A 138 -7.64 8.09 14.59
CA SER A 138 -8.89 8.86 14.49
C SER A 138 -9.59 8.97 15.84
N LEU A 139 -9.67 7.90 16.61
CA LEU A 139 -10.27 7.92 17.94
C LEU A 139 -9.48 8.77 18.94
N GLU A 140 -8.15 8.68 18.89
CA GLU A 140 -7.23 9.48 19.71
C GLU A 140 -7.35 10.97 19.38
N THR A 141 -7.34 11.31 18.09
CA THR A 141 -7.48 12.70 17.59
C THR A 141 -8.86 13.27 17.93
N ALA A 142 -9.91 12.45 17.91
CA ALA A 142 -11.25 12.85 18.34
C ALA A 142 -11.38 13.01 19.87
N GLY A 143 -10.33 12.72 20.65
CA GLY A 143 -10.31 12.83 22.10
C GLY A 143 -11.18 11.78 22.80
N ILE A 144 -11.47 10.66 22.15
CA ILE A 144 -12.29 9.59 22.72
C ILE A 144 -11.36 8.76 23.63
N PRO A 145 -11.71 8.50 24.89
CA PRO A 145 -10.86 7.71 25.78
C PRO A 145 -10.79 6.24 25.34
N GLU A 146 -9.60 5.62 25.47
CA GLU A 146 -9.35 4.22 25.07
C GLU A 146 -10.32 3.20 25.70
N SER A 147 -10.92 3.52 26.85
CA SER A 147 -11.91 2.66 27.50
C SER A 147 -13.23 2.50 26.73
N LEU A 148 -13.44 3.29 25.68
CA LEU A 148 -14.66 3.30 24.87
C LEU A 148 -14.45 2.74 23.45
N TRP A 149 -13.24 2.28 23.14
CA TRP A 149 -12.87 1.76 21.82
C TRP A 149 -13.13 0.26 21.73
#